data_AF-F5LJD5-F1
#
_entry.id   AF-F5LJD5-F1
#
_cell.length_a   1.000
_cell.length_b   1.000
_cell.length_c   1.000
_cell.angle_alpha   90.00
_cell.angle_beta   90.00
_cell.angle_gamma   90.00
#
_symmetry.space_group_name_H-M   'P 1'
#
loop_
_entity.id
_entity.type
_entity.pdbx_description
1 polymer ?
#
loop_
_entity_poly.entity_id
_entity_poly.type
_entity_poly.pdbx_seq_one_letter_code
_entity_poly.pdbx_strand_id
1 'polypeptide(L)'
;MIEVNLKALEITSHAIERAKERFNILNELDIVNMCKTIIKTGVYIGEITCEKGNKSHLFASGKKGAIISQDLSKVVTVIEYRRGHIPDLDKKNPLHNKLVALYHSEMKRLTKLEQSLLKKLKETKLYNDIEIAELNLKLYKTRSEKTKKEVEQRIAEIKNKFEEQEFAMKQIESDKRIIAKSMACLT
;
A
#
# COMPACT_ATOMS: atom_id res chain seq x y z
N MET A 1 -15.67 -11.42 -4.85
CA MET A 1 -15.06 -10.98 -6.12
C MET A 1 -15.25 -9.47 -6.19
N ILE A 2 -14.20 -8.69 -6.46
CA ILE A 2 -14.35 -7.23 -6.62
C ILE A 2 -14.83 -7.00 -8.06
N GLU A 3 -16.00 -6.40 -8.23
CA GLU A 3 -16.53 -6.05 -9.54
C GLU A 3 -16.11 -4.63 -9.90
N VAL A 4 -15.43 -4.47 -11.03
CA VAL A 4 -14.96 -3.18 -11.54
C VAL A 4 -15.78 -2.82 -12.78
N ASN A 5 -16.35 -1.61 -12.82
CA ASN A 5 -17.05 -1.13 -14.01
C ASN A 5 -16.06 -0.70 -15.09
N LEU A 6 -15.71 -1.62 -15.98
CA LEU A 6 -14.73 -1.41 -17.06
C LEU A 6 -15.12 -0.32 -18.07
N LYS A 7 -16.39 0.07 -18.15
CA LYS A 7 -16.85 1.13 -19.06
C LYS A 7 -16.59 2.53 -18.49
N ALA A 8 -16.81 2.69 -17.18
CA ALA A 8 -16.59 3.94 -16.46
C ALA A 8 -15.17 4.10 -15.90
N LEU A 9 -14.32 3.08 -16.09
CA LEU A 9 -12.95 3.07 -15.58
C LEU A 9 -12.08 4.10 -16.32
N GLU A 10 -11.62 5.10 -15.59
CA GLU A 10 -10.69 6.11 -16.06
C GLU A 10 -9.25 5.61 -15.94
N ILE A 11 -8.38 6.02 -16.86
CA ILE A 11 -6.95 5.70 -16.82
C ILE A 11 -6.21 7.02 -16.67
N THR A 12 -5.46 7.13 -15.58
CA THR A 12 -4.73 8.35 -15.29
C THR A 12 -3.60 8.58 -16.29
N SER A 13 -3.25 9.84 -16.55
CA SER A 13 -2.10 10.20 -17.40
C SER A 13 -0.81 9.53 -16.92
N HIS A 14 -0.65 9.40 -15.61
CA HIS A 14 0.48 8.69 -15.02
C HIS A 14 0.52 7.20 -15.41
N ALA A 15 -0.64 6.51 -15.39
CA ALA A 15 -0.70 5.12 -15.82
C ALA A 15 -0.37 4.97 -17.31
N ILE A 16 -0.77 5.93 -18.16
CA ILE A 16 -0.44 5.95 -19.59
C ILE A 16 1.06 6.13 -19.80
N GLU A 17 1.68 7.09 -19.13
CA GLU A 17 3.13 7.32 -19.17
C GLU A 17 3.90 6.07 -18.74
N ARG A 18 3.53 5.47 -17.60
CA ARG A 18 4.15 4.21 -17.14
C ARG A 18 3.94 3.06 -18.11
N ALA A 19 2.82 3.00 -18.82
CA ALA A 19 2.58 1.97 -19.82
C ALA A 19 3.48 2.15 -21.05
N LYS A 20 3.67 3.40 -21.50
CA LYS A 20 4.60 3.76 -22.59
C LYS A 20 6.03 3.35 -22.21
N GLU A 21 6.49 3.72 -21.01
CA GLU A 21 7.84 3.40 -20.51
C GLU A 21 8.09 1.89 -20.33
N ARG A 22 7.13 1.17 -19.76
CA ARG A 22 7.33 -0.22 -19.30
C ARG A 22 7.00 -1.25 -20.37
N PHE A 23 6.06 -0.95 -21.26
CA PHE A 23 5.56 -1.91 -22.25
C PHE A 23 5.80 -1.46 -23.70
N ASN A 24 6.43 -0.31 -23.93
CA ASN A 24 6.71 0.25 -25.26
C ASN A 24 5.45 0.39 -26.15
N ILE A 25 4.28 0.62 -25.54
CA ILE A 25 3.03 0.84 -26.26
C ILE A 25 2.85 2.33 -26.48
N LEU A 26 2.89 2.80 -27.72
CA LEU A 26 2.75 4.22 -28.04
C LEU A 26 1.29 4.68 -28.13
N ASN A 27 0.40 3.79 -28.55
CA ASN A 27 -1.01 4.08 -28.75
C ASN A 27 -1.79 4.01 -27.43
N GLU A 28 -2.48 5.10 -27.09
CA GLU A 28 -3.25 5.21 -25.85
C GLU A 28 -4.46 4.28 -25.81
N LEU A 29 -5.10 4.01 -26.95
CA LEU A 29 -6.22 3.07 -27.01
C LEU A 29 -5.78 1.64 -26.66
N ASP A 30 -4.59 1.24 -27.09
CA ASP A 30 -4.02 -0.07 -26.79
C ASP A 30 -3.62 -0.19 -25.32
N ILE A 31 -3.11 0.90 -24.73
CA ILE A 31 -2.87 0.98 -23.28
C ILE A 31 -4.19 0.81 -22.51
N VAL A 32 -5.25 1.47 -22.95
CA VAL A 32 -6.56 1.38 -22.32
C VAL A 32 -7.10 -0.05 -22.36
N ASN A 33 -7.02 -0.68 -23.52
CA ASN A 33 -7.45 -2.07 -23.71
C ASN A 33 -6.59 -3.05 -22.89
N MET A 34 -5.28 -2.82 -22.82
CA MET A 34 -4.38 -3.60 -21.97
C MET A 34 -4.79 -3.51 -20.50
N CYS A 35 -5.00 -2.30 -19.97
CA CYS A 35 -5.43 -2.09 -18.59
C CYS A 35 -6.76 -2.81 -18.30
N LYS A 36 -7.76 -2.65 -19.19
CA LYS A 36 -9.05 -3.34 -19.06
C LYS A 36 -8.89 -4.86 -19.10
N THR A 37 -7.98 -5.38 -19.92
CA THR A 37 -7.68 -6.82 -20.01
C THR A 37 -7.07 -7.32 -18.70
N ILE A 38 -6.07 -6.62 -18.15
CA ILE A 38 -5.45 -6.99 -16.86
C ILE A 38 -6.51 -7.07 -15.76
N ILE A 39 -7.48 -6.15 -15.75
CA ILE A 39 -8.52 -6.12 -14.71
C ILE A 39 -9.57 -7.21 -14.95
N LYS A 40 -9.95 -7.45 -16.22
CA LYS A 40 -10.96 -8.44 -16.58
C LYS A 40 -10.48 -9.88 -16.39
N THR A 41 -9.25 -10.18 -16.78
CA THR A 41 -8.70 -11.55 -16.79
C THR A 41 -7.66 -11.79 -15.72
N GLY A 42 -7.22 -10.74 -15.02
CA GLY A 42 -6.22 -10.85 -13.96
C GLY A 42 -6.78 -11.36 -12.65
N VAL A 43 -5.87 -11.85 -11.83
CA VAL A 43 -6.13 -12.28 -10.46
C VAL A 43 -6.05 -11.05 -9.55
N TYR A 44 -7.04 -10.90 -8.69
CA TYR A 44 -7.01 -9.92 -7.62
C TYR A 44 -6.02 -10.39 -6.53
N ILE A 45 -4.99 -9.59 -6.28
CA ILE A 45 -3.95 -9.92 -5.30
C ILE A 45 -4.33 -9.40 -3.91
N GLY A 46 -4.81 -8.16 -3.81
CA GLY A 46 -5.16 -7.56 -2.53
C GLY A 46 -5.13 -6.04 -2.53
N GLU A 47 -5.39 -5.46 -1.36
CA GLU A 47 -5.20 -4.03 -1.09
C GLU A 47 -3.73 -3.78 -0.75
N ILE A 48 -3.10 -2.85 -1.48
CA ILE A 48 -1.72 -2.41 -1.30
C ILE A 48 -1.66 -0.90 -1.16
N THR A 49 -0.59 -0.41 -0.56
CA THR A 49 -0.28 1.03 -0.56
C THR A 49 0.49 1.36 -1.83
N CYS A 50 0.01 2.31 -2.63
CA CYS A 50 0.72 2.75 -3.84
C CYS A 50 1.97 3.58 -3.50
N GLU A 51 2.78 3.92 -4.51
CA GLU A 51 4.00 4.73 -4.32
C GLU A 51 3.73 6.10 -3.68
N LYS A 52 2.50 6.63 -3.83
CA LYS A 52 2.06 7.89 -3.23
C LYS A 52 1.47 7.75 -1.82
N GLY A 53 1.55 6.57 -1.19
CA GLY A 53 1.01 6.34 0.15
C GLY A 53 -0.51 6.12 0.20
N ASN A 54 -1.21 6.14 -0.93
CA ASN A 54 -2.65 5.89 -0.96
C ASN A 54 -2.95 4.39 -1.05
N LYS A 55 -3.96 3.93 -0.31
CA LYS A 55 -4.50 2.58 -0.45
C LYS A 55 -5.08 2.37 -1.85
N SER A 56 -4.87 1.19 -2.40
CA SER A 56 -5.22 0.84 -3.78
C SER A 56 -5.37 -0.66 -3.93
N HIS A 57 -6.07 -1.09 -4.97
CA HIS A 57 -6.25 -2.50 -5.31
C HIS A 57 -5.23 -2.92 -6.38
N LEU A 58 -4.62 -4.10 -6.21
CA LEU A 58 -3.73 -4.69 -7.21
C LEU A 58 -4.39 -5.86 -7.93
N PHE A 59 -4.38 -5.78 -9.27
CA PHE A 59 -4.71 -6.86 -10.18
C PHE A 59 -3.46 -7.25 -10.96
N ALA A 60 -3.23 -8.55 -11.15
CA ALA A 60 -2.09 -9.07 -11.91
C ALA A 60 -2.53 -10.10 -12.94
N SER A 61 -1.95 -10.04 -14.12
CA SER A 61 -2.16 -10.99 -15.21
C SER A 61 -0.85 -11.25 -15.94
N GLY A 62 -0.26 -12.42 -15.74
CA GLY A 62 1.05 -12.74 -16.30
C GLY A 62 2.12 -11.78 -15.80
N LYS A 63 2.87 -11.16 -16.72
CA LYS A 63 3.95 -10.21 -16.40
C LYS A 63 3.46 -8.77 -16.17
N LYS A 64 2.15 -8.54 -16.12
CA LYS A 64 1.56 -7.19 -16.05
C LYS A 64 0.68 -7.03 -14.81
N GLY A 65 0.78 -5.89 -14.15
CA GLY A 65 -0.07 -5.49 -13.03
C GLY A 65 -0.77 -4.16 -13.29
N ALA A 66 -1.97 -4.01 -12.75
CA ALA A 66 -2.71 -2.77 -12.73
C ALA A 66 -3.06 -2.41 -11.27
N ILE A 67 -2.70 -1.19 -10.86
CA ILE A 67 -3.09 -0.63 -9.57
C ILE A 67 -4.29 0.28 -9.79
N ILE A 68 -5.39 -0.02 -9.11
CA ILE A 68 -6.66 0.72 -9.17
C ILE A 68 -6.86 1.46 -7.85
N SER A 69 -7.48 2.63 -7.90
CA SER A 69 -7.93 3.36 -6.71
C SER A 69 -8.92 2.53 -5.87
N GLN A 70 -9.05 2.86 -4.57
CA GLN A 70 -9.95 2.16 -3.65
C GLN A 70 -11.43 2.22 -4.03
N ASP A 71 -11.86 3.29 -4.69
CA ASP A 71 -13.21 3.47 -5.23
C ASP A 71 -13.43 2.74 -6.56
N LEU A 72 -12.42 2.03 -7.07
CA LEU A 72 -12.44 1.26 -8.30
C LEU A 72 -12.73 2.09 -9.57
N SER A 73 -12.58 3.41 -9.49
CA SER A 73 -12.91 4.33 -10.59
C SER A 73 -11.74 4.59 -11.53
N LYS A 74 -10.50 4.51 -11.04
CA LYS A 74 -9.30 4.96 -11.77
C LYS A 74 -8.17 3.96 -11.71
N VAL A 75 -7.52 3.72 -12.84
CA VAL A 75 -6.20 3.06 -12.91
C VAL A 75 -5.12 4.08 -12.59
N VAL A 76 -4.49 3.92 -11.43
CA VAL A 76 -3.47 4.83 -10.89
C VAL A 76 -2.12 4.60 -11.57
N THR A 77 -1.74 3.34 -11.77
CA THR A 77 -0.46 2.99 -12.41
C THR A 77 -0.48 1.55 -12.91
N VAL A 78 0.46 1.22 -13.79
CA VAL A 78 0.68 -0.15 -14.30
C VAL A 78 2.09 -0.60 -13.97
N ILE A 79 2.27 -1.89 -13.65
CA ILE A 79 3.54 -2.47 -13.24
C ILE A 79 3.94 -3.58 -14.19
N GLU A 80 5.20 -3.58 -14.63
CA GLU A 80 5.81 -4.74 -15.28
C GLU A 80 6.50 -5.60 -14.21
N TYR A 81 6.15 -6.87 -14.16
CA TYR A 81 6.81 -7.85 -13.31
C TYR A 81 7.88 -8.57 -14.11
N ARG A 82 9.14 -8.26 -13.81
CA ARG A 82 10.28 -9.03 -14.29
C ARG A 82 10.44 -10.25 -13.38
N ARG A 83 10.42 -11.45 -13.98
CA ARG A 83 10.61 -12.74 -13.31
C ARG A 83 12.07 -12.88 -12.85
N GLY A 84 12.48 -12.12 -11.83
CA GLY A 84 13.87 -12.09 -11.37
C GLY A 84 14.26 -13.31 -10.54
N HIS A 85 13.57 -13.54 -9.42
CA HIS A 85 14.02 -14.48 -8.38
C HIS A 85 12.99 -15.56 -7.99
N ILE A 86 11.81 -15.56 -8.62
CA ILE A 86 10.75 -16.53 -8.32
C ILE A 86 10.77 -17.59 -9.44
N PRO A 87 10.96 -18.88 -9.11
CA PRO A 87 11.03 -19.93 -10.11
C PRO A 87 9.73 -19.98 -10.93
N ASP A 88 9.87 -20.23 -12.23
CA ASP A 88 8.74 -20.39 -13.17
C ASP A 88 8.05 -21.72 -12.85
N LEU A 89 7.26 -21.70 -11.78
CA LEU A 89 6.47 -22.83 -11.35
C LEU A 89 5.21 -22.85 -12.21
N ASP A 90 5.21 -23.75 -13.20
CA ASP A 90 4.00 -24.08 -13.95
C ASP A 90 2.83 -24.29 -12.97
N LYS A 91 1.63 -23.86 -13.36
CA LYS A 91 0.40 -24.04 -12.57
C LYS A 91 0.14 -25.51 -12.24
N LYS A 92 0.71 -26.42 -13.04
CA LYS A 92 0.69 -27.87 -12.82
C LYS A 92 1.66 -28.35 -11.74
N ASN A 93 2.60 -27.52 -11.29
CA ASN A 93 3.55 -27.87 -10.26
C ASN A 93 2.87 -27.91 -8.88
N PRO A 94 2.99 -29.00 -8.10
CA PRO A 94 2.41 -29.10 -6.76
C PRO A 94 2.88 -28.01 -5.78
N LEU A 95 4.07 -27.44 -5.99
CA LEU A 95 4.61 -26.35 -5.17
C LEU A 95 3.92 -25.00 -5.46
N HIS A 96 3.37 -24.81 -6.66
CA HIS A 96 2.69 -23.59 -7.05
C HIS A 96 1.53 -23.28 -6.12
N ASN A 97 0.61 -24.24 -5.95
CA ASN A 97 -0.56 -24.08 -5.10
C ASN A 97 -0.19 -23.85 -3.63
N LYS A 98 0.89 -24.49 -3.15
CA LYS A 98 1.39 -24.30 -1.78
C LYS A 98 1.93 -22.88 -1.58
N LEU A 99 2.70 -22.35 -2.53
CA LEU A 99 3.24 -20.99 -2.46
C LEU A 99 2.14 -19.94 -2.58
N VAL A 100 1.20 -20.10 -3.52
CA VAL A 100 0.04 -19.22 -3.65
C VAL A 100 -0.77 -19.17 -2.35
N ALA A 101 -1.05 -20.33 -1.75
CA ALA A 101 -1.75 -20.40 -0.47
C ALA A 101 -0.96 -19.74 0.67
N LEU A 102 0.35 -19.96 0.73
CA LEU A 102 1.24 -19.33 1.73
C LEU A 102 1.20 -17.80 1.61
N TYR A 103 1.36 -17.26 0.40
CA TYR A 103 1.34 -15.82 0.20
C TYR A 103 -0.03 -15.21 0.50
N HIS A 104 -1.14 -15.87 0.13
CA HIS A 104 -2.48 -15.42 0.51
C HIS A 104 -2.67 -15.39 2.03
N SER A 105 -2.18 -16.42 2.73
CA SER A 105 -2.22 -16.50 4.20
C SER A 105 -1.45 -15.33 4.83
N GLU A 106 -0.21 -15.09 4.38
CA GLU A 106 0.62 -14.00 4.87
C GLU A 106 0.02 -12.63 4.56
N MET A 107 -0.52 -12.43 3.35
CA MET A 107 -1.18 -11.18 2.98
C MET A 107 -2.39 -10.89 3.87
N LYS A 108 -3.18 -11.93 4.20
CA LYS A 108 -4.31 -11.82 5.14
C LYS A 108 -3.84 -11.49 6.55
N ARG A 109 -2.75 -12.11 7.02
CA ARG A 109 -2.14 -11.83 8.32
C ARG A 109 -1.68 -10.37 8.41
N LEU A 110 -0.92 -9.90 7.43
CA LEU A 110 -0.43 -8.51 7.39
C LEU A 110 -1.57 -7.51 7.29
N THR A 111 -2.62 -7.80 6.52
CA THR A 111 -3.80 -6.93 6.42
C THR A 111 -4.50 -6.77 7.77
N LYS A 112 -4.66 -7.85 8.54
CA LYS A 112 -5.22 -7.78 9.90
C LYS A 112 -4.33 -6.98 10.85
N LEU A 113 -3.02 -7.17 10.76
CA LEU A 113 -2.04 -6.46 11.57
C LEU A 113 -2.07 -4.95 11.27
N GLU A 114 -2.09 -4.57 9.99
CA GLU A 114 -2.23 -3.20 9.52
C GLU A 114 -3.51 -2.56 10.05
N GLN A 115 -4.66 -3.22 9.93
CA GLN A 115 -5.94 -2.67 10.43
C GLN A 115 -5.92 -2.46 11.95
N SER A 116 -5.37 -3.41 12.70
CA SER A 116 -5.22 -3.31 14.16
C SER A 116 -4.30 -2.15 14.55
N LEU A 117 -3.14 -2.06 13.90
CA LEU A 117 -2.17 -1.00 14.15
C LEU A 117 -2.71 0.37 13.74
N LEU A 118 -3.46 0.47 12.64
CA LEU A 118 -4.06 1.72 12.17
C LEU A 118 -5.08 2.25 13.17
N LYS A 119 -5.90 1.37 13.73
CA LYS A 119 -6.85 1.75 14.78
C LYS A 119 -6.11 2.27 16.01
N LYS A 120 -5.09 1.53 16.47
CA LYS A 120 -4.24 1.94 17.61
C LYS A 120 -3.54 3.27 17.36
N LEU A 121 -2.94 3.47 16.19
CA LEU A 121 -2.27 4.72 15.82
C LEU A 121 -3.23 5.91 15.84
N LYS A 122 -4.44 5.75 15.30
CA LYS A 122 -5.45 6.82 15.34
C LYS A 122 -5.84 7.18 16.77
N GLU A 123 -6.03 6.17 17.61
CA GLU A 123 -6.36 6.36 19.03
C GLU A 123 -5.20 7.01 19.79
N THR A 124 -3.98 6.48 19.67
CA THR A 124 -2.77 7.06 20.26
C THR A 124 -2.55 8.49 19.80
N LYS A 125 -2.79 8.81 18.52
CA LYS A 125 -2.67 10.18 18.00
C LYS A 125 -3.60 11.13 18.75
N LEU A 126 -4.87 10.76 18.91
CA LEU A 126 -5.85 11.58 19.63
C LEU A 126 -5.43 11.81 21.08
N TYR A 127 -4.96 10.78 21.77
CA TYR A 127 -4.46 10.92 23.15
C TYR A 127 -3.19 11.80 23.23
N ASN A 128 -2.24 11.59 22.31
CA ASN A 128 -1.02 12.39 22.23
C ASN A 128 -1.33 13.87 21.91
N ASP A 129 -2.30 14.15 21.05
CA ASP A 129 -2.72 15.51 20.71
C ASP A 129 -3.30 16.24 21.94
N ILE A 130 -4.06 15.52 22.77
CA ILE A 130 -4.57 16.03 24.06
C ILE A 130 -3.40 16.31 25.02
N GLU A 131 -2.50 15.34 25.24
CA GLU A 131 -1.35 15.50 26.16
C GLU A 131 -0.44 16.65 25.69
N ILE A 132 -0.18 16.76 24.39
CA ILE A 132 0.62 17.86 23.82
C ILE A 132 -0.08 19.21 24.02
N ALA A 133 -1.41 19.30 23.86
CA ALA A 133 -2.15 20.54 24.10
C ALA A 133 -2.08 20.97 25.57
N GLU A 134 -2.21 20.03 26.51
CA GLU A 134 -2.07 20.29 27.94
C GLU A 134 -0.64 20.73 28.31
N LEU A 135 0.37 20.06 27.75
CA LEU A 135 1.78 20.41 27.93
C LEU A 135 2.09 21.79 27.35
N ASN A 136 1.54 22.15 26.19
CA ASN A 136 1.68 23.49 25.60
C ASN A 136 1.03 24.58 26.48
N LEU A 137 -0.15 24.31 27.05
CA LEU A 137 -0.77 25.23 27.99
C LEU A 137 0.08 25.39 29.26
N LYS A 138 0.66 24.29 29.76
CA LYS A 138 1.58 24.31 30.91
C LYS A 138 2.84 25.12 30.58
N LEU A 139 3.42 24.94 29.39
CA LEU A 139 4.57 25.69 28.91
C LEU A 139 4.29 27.20 28.91
N TYR A 140 3.14 27.60 28.39
CA TYR A 140 2.71 29.01 28.34
C TYR A 140 2.55 29.63 29.74
N LYS A 141 1.96 28.89 30.68
CA LYS A 141 1.74 29.37 32.06
C LYS A 141 3.03 29.41 32.90
N THR A 142 4.02 28.60 32.53
CA THR A 142 5.22 28.38 33.34
C THR A 142 6.27 29.45 33.11
N ARG A 143 6.75 30.07 34.20
CA ARG A 143 7.83 31.07 34.16
C ARG A 143 9.23 30.48 34.35
N SER A 144 9.33 29.27 34.92
CA SER A 144 10.58 28.57 35.18
C SER A 144 11.17 27.97 33.91
N GLU A 145 12.39 28.38 33.55
CA GLU A 145 13.13 27.83 32.39
C GLU A 145 13.43 26.33 32.54
N LYS A 146 13.71 25.85 33.76
CA LYS A 146 13.93 24.42 34.01
C LYS A 146 12.69 23.60 33.65
N THR A 147 11.52 24.05 34.12
CA THR A 147 10.25 23.34 33.90
C THR A 147 9.81 23.44 32.45
N LYS A 148 10.11 24.53 31.73
CA LYS A 148 9.89 24.62 30.28
C LYS A 148 10.66 23.53 29.53
N LYS A 149 11.96 23.38 29.81
CA LYS A 149 12.81 22.34 29.18
C LYS A 149 12.29 20.93 29.45
N GLU A 150 11.85 20.64 30.68
CA GLU A 150 11.25 19.35 31.04
C GLU A 150 9.98 19.07 30.22
N VAL A 151 9.12 20.08 30.04
CA VAL A 151 7.89 19.97 29.25
C VAL A 151 8.20 19.80 27.75
N GLU A 152 9.15 20.55 27.20
CA GLU A 152 9.59 20.41 25.80
C GLU A 152 10.17 19.02 25.53
N GLN A 153 10.99 18.52 26.45
CA GLN A 153 11.55 17.17 26.36
C GLN A 153 10.43 16.12 26.35
N ARG A 154 9.41 16.28 27.20
CA ARG A 154 8.26 15.37 27.22
C ARG A 154 7.47 15.41 25.90
N ILE A 155 7.24 16.59 25.33
CA ILE A 155 6.61 16.73 24.01
C ILE A 155 7.43 16.00 22.94
N ALA A 156 8.76 16.16 22.95
CA ALA A 156 9.65 15.49 22.02
C ALA A 156 9.60 13.96 22.18
N GLU A 157 9.60 13.45 23.40
CA GLU A 157 9.45 12.00 23.66
C GLU A 157 8.14 11.44 23.12
N ILE A 158 7.03 12.15 23.28
CA ILE A 158 5.71 11.73 22.76
C ILE A 158 5.75 11.67 21.22
N LYS A 159 6.33 12.69 20.58
CA LYS A 159 6.49 12.74 19.13
C LYS A 159 7.37 11.59 18.60
N ASN A 160 8.52 11.36 19.21
CA ASN A 160 9.44 10.29 18.82
C ASN A 160 8.76 8.90 18.92
N LYS A 161 8.05 8.64 20.03
CA LYS A 161 7.30 7.38 20.19
C LYS A 161 6.21 7.21 19.13
N PHE A 162 5.55 8.30 18.74
CA PHE A 162 4.55 8.26 17.69
C PHE A 162 5.19 7.96 16.32
N GLU A 163 6.33 8.58 16.01
CA GLU A 163 7.09 8.33 14.79
C GLU A 163 7.58 6.88 14.68
N GLU A 164 8.01 6.27 15.79
CA GLU A 164 8.36 4.84 15.84
C GLU A 164 7.18 3.93 15.46
N GLN A 165 5.98 4.27 15.93
CA GLN A 165 4.77 3.51 15.57
C GLN A 165 4.38 3.72 14.10
N GLU A 166 4.55 4.92 13.55
CA GLU A 166 4.36 5.17 12.12
C GLU A 166 5.37 4.43 11.26
N PHE A 167 6.62 4.32 11.73
CA PHE A 167 7.65 3.53 11.04
C PHE A 167 7.28 2.04 10.99
N ALA A 168 6.78 1.49 12.10
CA ALA A 168 6.28 0.11 12.13
C ALA A 168 5.13 -0.12 11.14
N MET A 169 4.23 0.85 10.98
CA MET A 169 3.17 0.80 9.96
C MET A 169 3.76 0.76 8.55
N LYS A 170 4.70 1.66 8.24
CA LYS A 170 5.38 1.70 6.93
C LYS A 170 6.09 0.39 6.60
N GLN A 171 6.66 -0.27 7.61
CA GLN A 171 7.29 -1.58 7.43
C GLN A 171 6.26 -2.63 6.99
N ILE A 172 5.10 -2.70 7.67
CA ILE A 172 4.00 -3.62 7.29
C ILE A 172 3.52 -3.35 5.86
N GLU A 173 3.34 -2.07 5.49
CA GLU A 173 2.96 -1.70 4.13
C GLU A 173 4.02 -2.12 3.09
N SER A 174 5.29 -1.97 3.43
CA SER A 174 6.40 -2.42 2.59
C SER A 174 6.38 -3.93 2.39
N ASP A 175 6.22 -4.69 3.47
CA ASP A 175 6.16 -6.16 3.44
C ASP A 175 4.96 -6.63 2.60
N LYS A 176 3.79 -6.00 2.73
CA LYS A 176 2.61 -6.25 1.89
C LYS A 176 2.92 -6.02 0.41
N ARG A 177 3.63 -4.93 0.06
CA ARG A 177 4.05 -4.67 -1.33
C ARG A 177 4.98 -5.76 -1.85
N ILE A 178 5.93 -6.22 -1.06
CA ILE A 178 6.85 -7.29 -1.45
C ILE A 178 6.08 -8.59 -1.72
N ILE A 179 5.19 -8.99 -0.81
CA ILE A 179 4.36 -10.18 -0.97
C ILE A 179 3.45 -10.05 -2.20
N ALA A 180 2.80 -8.91 -2.37
CA ALA A 180 1.92 -8.66 -3.51
C ALA A 180 2.66 -8.73 -4.85
N LYS A 181 3.88 -8.19 -4.93
CA LYS A 181 4.75 -8.34 -6.11
C LYS A 181 5.11 -9.81 -6.36
N SER A 182 5.44 -10.55 -5.32
CA SER A 182 5.76 -11.98 -5.43
C SER A 182 4.56 -12.81 -5.90
N MET A 183 3.37 -12.53 -5.38
CA MET A 183 2.12 -13.16 -5.83
C MET A 183 1.80 -12.84 -7.28
N ALA A 184 2.00 -11.59 -7.71
CA ALA A 184 1.77 -11.19 -9.09
C ALA A 184 2.70 -11.90 -10.08
N CYS A 185 3.93 -12.25 -9.67
CA CYS A 185 4.83 -13.07 -10.49
C CYS A 185 4.34 -14.52 -10.66
N LEU A 186 3.48 -15.02 -9.76
CA LEU A 186 2.94 -16.37 -9.78
C LEU A 186 1.62 -16.48 -10.56
N THR A 187 1.03 -15.39 -11.05
CA THR A 187 -0.31 -15.40 -11.69
C THR A 187 -0.26 -15.53 -13.20
#